data_AF-A0A960R473-F1
#
_entry.id   AF-A0A960R473-F1
#
_cell.length_a   1.000
_cell.length_b   1.000
_cell.length_c   1.000
_cell.angle_alpha   90.00
_cell.angle_beta   90.00
_cell.angle_gamma   90.00
#
_symmetry.space_group_name_H-M   'P 1'
#
loop_
_entity.id
_entity.type
_entity.pdbx_description
1 polymer ?
#
loop_
_entity_poly.entity_id
_entity_poly.type
_entity_poly.pdbx_seq_one_letter_code
_entity_poly.pdbx_strand_id
1 'polypeptide(L)'
;YGTHHQPAGTWSDDTSMSLATIAGLLDSSESEPDAVMRRFVDWVENGRHTPHGEIFDIGNATRAAIRRYQSGTPLKECGGAGEGSNGNGSLMRILPVALAYADDPSLIDKAAEFSALTHAHERSRFCCAFYCLVASDLLHGSSIRGATAFAWEVLDHRWTFSEGERSRFEALRPDRLFSRDEDAIGSSGHVIETLEASLWVNDRHDRYAEAVLHAVNLGDDTDTTACVAGGLAGLIHGESGIPDEWREGLVKRTEIERVADSVAALGDRERRRLMPASFGC
;
A
#
# COMPACT_ATOMS: atom_id res chain seq x y z
N TYR A 1 -12.31 19.53 11.39
CA TYR A 1 -12.25 19.64 9.93
C TYR A 1 -10.81 19.96 9.55
N GLY A 2 -10.08 19.01 8.96
CA GLY A 2 -8.67 19.12 8.57
C GLY A 2 -8.46 19.94 7.29
N THR A 3 -7.30 19.78 6.64
CA THR A 3 -6.83 20.57 5.47
C THR A 3 -7.84 20.74 4.34
N HIS A 4 -8.66 19.72 4.07
CA HIS A 4 -9.64 19.72 2.97
C HIS A 4 -11.09 19.96 3.40
N HIS A 5 -11.34 20.28 4.68
CA HIS A 5 -12.68 20.54 5.23
C HIS A 5 -13.73 19.44 4.98
N GLN A 6 -13.30 18.19 4.84
CA GLN A 6 -14.18 17.05 4.59
C GLN A 6 -15.02 16.64 5.82
N PRO A 7 -16.25 16.12 5.64
CA PRO A 7 -17.04 15.57 6.73
C PRO A 7 -16.44 14.28 7.30
N ALA A 8 -16.81 13.94 8.54
CA ALA A 8 -16.35 12.71 9.19
C ALA A 8 -16.63 11.47 8.33
N GLY A 9 -15.70 10.51 8.36
CA GLY A 9 -15.78 9.27 7.57
C GLY A 9 -15.37 9.40 6.10
N THR A 10 -15.01 10.60 5.64
CA THR A 10 -14.52 10.82 4.27
C THR A 10 -13.06 10.39 4.16
N TRP A 11 -12.76 9.60 3.14
CA TRP A 11 -11.43 9.12 2.77
C TRP A 11 -10.89 9.83 1.52
N SER A 12 -9.57 9.83 1.34
CA SER A 12 -8.82 10.65 0.37
C SER A 12 -8.40 9.87 -0.90
N ASP A 13 -7.33 10.32 -1.57
CA ASP A 13 -6.73 9.63 -2.70
C ASP A 13 -6.12 8.28 -2.33
N ASP A 14 -5.68 8.07 -1.10
CA ASP A 14 -5.21 6.78 -0.56
C ASP A 14 -6.19 5.65 -0.85
N THR A 15 -7.43 5.82 -0.38
CA THR A 15 -8.51 4.86 -0.58
C THR A 15 -8.99 4.87 -2.03
N SER A 16 -9.10 6.05 -2.66
CA SER A 16 -9.54 6.16 -4.06
C SER A 16 -8.65 5.34 -5.00
N MET A 17 -7.33 5.49 -4.84
CA MET A 17 -6.34 4.77 -5.64
C MET A 17 -6.26 3.30 -5.25
N SER A 18 -6.46 2.94 -3.98
CA SER A 18 -6.54 1.53 -3.56
C SER A 18 -7.73 0.82 -4.22
N LEU A 19 -8.92 1.45 -4.22
CA LEU A 19 -10.11 0.92 -4.90
C LEU A 19 -9.91 0.82 -6.41
N ALA A 20 -9.28 1.81 -7.03
CA ALA A 20 -8.93 1.77 -8.44
C ALA A 20 -7.93 0.64 -8.78
N THR A 21 -6.93 0.40 -7.92
CA THR A 21 -6.00 -0.73 -8.04
C THR A 21 -6.75 -2.06 -8.00
N ILE A 22 -7.66 -2.26 -7.03
CA ILE A 22 -8.47 -3.49 -6.94
C ILE A 22 -9.32 -3.65 -8.21
N ALA A 23 -9.97 -2.58 -8.64
CA ALA A 23 -10.84 -2.61 -9.81
C ALA A 23 -10.08 -2.96 -11.11
N GLY A 24 -8.81 -2.55 -11.23
CA GLY A 24 -7.95 -2.95 -12.35
C GLY A 24 -7.41 -4.39 -12.22
N LEU A 25 -7.06 -4.85 -11.02
CA LEU A 25 -6.65 -6.24 -10.76
C LEU A 25 -7.77 -7.25 -11.06
N LEU A 26 -9.03 -6.85 -10.87
CA LEU A 26 -10.20 -7.67 -11.18
C LEU A 26 -10.57 -7.65 -12.68
N ASP A 27 -9.94 -6.80 -13.48
CA ASP A 27 -10.22 -6.64 -14.90
C ASP A 27 -9.36 -7.60 -15.74
N SER A 28 -9.97 -8.70 -16.19
CA SER A 28 -9.27 -9.72 -16.97
C SER A 28 -9.18 -9.42 -18.46
N SER A 29 -9.62 -8.25 -18.91
CA SER A 29 -9.67 -7.92 -20.34
C SER A 29 -8.32 -7.45 -20.91
N GLU A 30 -7.37 -7.07 -20.04
CA GLU A 30 -6.10 -6.42 -20.39
C GLU A 30 -4.96 -6.86 -19.46
N SER A 31 -3.75 -6.32 -19.67
CA SER A 31 -2.71 -6.47 -18.65
C SER A 31 -3.10 -5.67 -17.40
N GLU A 32 -2.95 -6.29 -16.22
CA GLU A 32 -3.37 -5.69 -14.96
C GLU A 32 -2.75 -4.30 -14.70
N PRO A 33 -1.45 -4.04 -15.00
CA PRO A 33 -0.88 -2.71 -14.81
C PRO A 33 -1.52 -1.63 -15.68
N ASP A 34 -1.91 -1.97 -16.92
CA ASP A 34 -2.60 -1.03 -17.83
C ASP A 34 -4.02 -0.78 -17.36
N ALA A 35 -4.74 -1.84 -16.97
CA ALA A 35 -6.08 -1.75 -16.41
C ALA A 35 -6.11 -0.85 -15.16
N VAL A 36 -5.16 -1.01 -14.24
CA VAL A 36 -5.02 -0.15 -13.05
C VAL A 36 -4.76 1.31 -13.43
N MET A 37 -3.85 1.58 -14.37
CA MET A 37 -3.57 2.95 -14.81
C MET A 37 -4.81 3.61 -15.43
N ARG A 38 -5.61 2.88 -16.21
CA ARG A 38 -6.89 3.38 -16.72
C ARG A 38 -7.89 3.68 -15.62
N ARG A 39 -7.94 2.88 -14.55
CA ARG A 39 -8.77 3.20 -13.38
C ARG A 39 -8.29 4.45 -12.65
N PHE A 40 -6.99 4.75 -12.65
CA PHE A 40 -6.48 6.03 -12.16
C PHE A 40 -6.90 7.21 -13.06
N VAL A 41 -6.90 7.04 -14.39
CA VAL A 41 -7.45 8.04 -15.32
C VAL A 41 -8.94 8.27 -15.05
N ASP A 42 -9.72 7.20 -14.93
CA ASP A 42 -11.16 7.24 -14.63
C ASP A 42 -11.46 7.95 -13.30
N TRP A 43 -10.63 7.72 -12.28
CA TRP A 43 -10.74 8.44 -11.00
C TRP A 43 -10.54 9.93 -11.22
N VAL A 44 -9.48 10.35 -11.92
CA VAL A 44 -9.15 11.76 -12.14
C VAL A 44 -10.15 12.47 -13.07
N GLU A 45 -10.60 11.83 -14.14
CA GLU A 45 -11.46 12.46 -15.14
C GLU A 45 -12.95 12.40 -14.77
N ASN A 46 -13.39 11.28 -14.17
CA ASN A 46 -14.80 10.97 -13.98
C ASN A 46 -15.22 10.88 -12.50
N GLY A 47 -14.30 11.14 -11.56
CA GLY A 47 -14.58 11.06 -10.13
C GLY A 47 -14.95 9.65 -9.65
N ARG A 48 -14.57 8.60 -10.40
CA ARG A 48 -14.80 7.21 -9.98
C ARG A 48 -14.00 6.89 -8.72
N HIS A 49 -14.53 6.00 -7.89
CA HIS A 49 -13.90 5.61 -6.62
C HIS A 49 -13.59 6.80 -5.72
N THR A 50 -14.46 7.81 -5.66
CA THR A 50 -14.38 8.93 -4.70
C THR A 50 -15.46 8.80 -3.62
N PRO A 51 -15.29 9.41 -2.44
CA PRO A 51 -16.31 9.35 -1.39
C PRO A 51 -17.60 10.07 -1.81
N HIS A 52 -17.50 11.21 -2.49
CA HIS A 52 -18.61 12.13 -2.78
C HIS A 52 -18.78 12.50 -4.27
N GLY A 53 -18.09 11.82 -5.18
CA GLY A 53 -18.15 12.11 -6.63
C GLY A 53 -17.12 13.14 -7.10
N GLU A 54 -16.37 13.76 -6.18
CA GLU A 54 -15.36 14.78 -6.47
C GLU A 54 -13.97 14.32 -6.04
N ILE A 55 -12.96 14.66 -6.83
CA ILE A 55 -11.56 14.37 -6.50
C ILE A 55 -10.99 15.45 -5.59
N PHE A 56 -10.16 15.04 -4.64
CA PHE A 56 -9.28 15.93 -3.89
C PHE A 56 -7.97 15.19 -3.54
N ASP A 57 -7.02 15.91 -2.97
CA ASP A 57 -5.75 15.41 -2.42
C ASP A 57 -4.73 14.71 -3.33
N ILE A 58 -5.04 14.47 -4.61
CA ILE A 58 -4.07 13.84 -5.52
C ILE A 58 -2.69 14.52 -5.54
N GLY A 59 -1.67 13.74 -5.16
CA GLY A 59 -0.27 14.16 -5.16
C GLY A 59 0.29 14.50 -6.55
N ASN A 60 1.28 15.41 -6.59
CA ASN A 60 1.87 15.92 -7.83
C ASN A 60 2.52 14.83 -8.70
N ALA A 61 3.24 13.88 -8.09
CA ALA A 61 3.90 12.79 -8.80
C ALA A 61 2.88 11.84 -9.45
N THR A 62 1.84 11.46 -8.71
CA THR A 62 0.68 10.70 -9.24
C THR A 62 0.02 11.42 -10.40
N ARG A 63 -0.31 12.70 -10.24
CA ARG A 63 -0.92 13.52 -11.29
C ARG A 63 -0.05 13.60 -12.55
N ALA A 64 1.27 13.74 -12.38
CA ALA A 64 2.21 13.79 -13.50
C ALA A 64 2.26 12.45 -14.26
N ALA A 65 2.28 11.33 -13.54
CA ALA A 65 2.31 10.00 -14.16
C ALA A 65 1.03 9.69 -14.94
N ILE A 66 -0.15 10.00 -14.39
CA ILE A 66 -1.43 9.84 -15.08
C ILE A 66 -1.47 10.68 -16.36
N ARG A 67 -0.99 11.93 -16.30
CA ARG A 67 -0.89 12.80 -17.49
C ARG A 67 0.05 12.24 -18.56
N ARG A 68 1.20 11.67 -18.17
CA ARG A 68 2.11 11.00 -19.13
C ARG A 68 1.41 9.84 -19.81
N TYR A 69 0.71 9.00 -19.06
CA TYR A 69 -0.06 7.90 -19.62
C TYR A 69 -1.12 8.38 -20.62
N GLN A 70 -1.93 9.39 -20.26
CA GLN A 70 -2.93 10.00 -21.15
C GLN A 70 -2.33 10.59 -22.43
N SER A 71 -1.08 11.06 -22.37
CA SER A 71 -0.34 11.57 -23.54
C SER A 71 0.26 10.49 -24.45
N GLY A 72 0.07 9.20 -24.12
CA GLY A 72 0.60 8.08 -24.89
C GLY A 72 2.04 7.69 -24.54
N THR A 73 2.56 8.14 -23.40
CA THR A 73 3.87 7.66 -22.89
C THR A 73 3.76 6.17 -22.56
N PRO A 74 4.76 5.33 -22.92
CA PRO A 74 4.77 3.92 -22.53
C PRO A 74 4.58 3.75 -21.02
N LEU A 75 3.80 2.77 -20.59
CA LEU A 75 3.42 2.57 -19.18
C LEU A 75 4.64 2.55 -18.23
N LYS A 76 5.69 1.83 -18.62
CA LYS A 76 6.97 1.71 -17.89
C LYS A 76 7.74 3.03 -17.70
N GLU A 77 7.38 4.08 -18.44
CA GLU A 77 8.00 5.40 -18.42
C GLU A 77 7.09 6.47 -17.78
N CYS A 78 5.89 6.08 -17.31
CA CYS A 78 4.94 7.01 -16.72
C CYS A 78 5.35 7.44 -15.31
N GLY A 79 5.83 6.52 -14.48
CA GLY A 79 6.22 6.81 -13.11
C GLY A 79 7.47 7.68 -12.99
N GLY A 80 7.48 8.59 -12.01
CA GLY A 80 8.65 9.40 -11.72
C GLY A 80 9.82 8.56 -11.19
N ALA A 81 10.99 8.67 -11.81
CA ALA A 81 12.19 7.91 -11.46
C ALA A 81 13.31 8.75 -10.84
N GLY A 82 13.09 10.05 -10.60
CA GLY A 82 14.07 10.95 -9.99
C GLY A 82 13.96 11.00 -8.46
N GLU A 83 15.00 11.47 -7.78
CA GLU A 83 15.02 11.51 -6.30
C GLU A 83 13.87 12.32 -5.69
N GLY A 84 13.40 13.37 -6.38
CA GLY A 84 12.22 14.16 -5.97
C GLY A 84 10.87 13.47 -6.20
N SER A 85 10.85 12.21 -6.64
CA SER A 85 9.65 11.39 -6.87
C SER A 85 9.50 10.26 -5.83
N ASN A 86 10.03 10.45 -4.62
CA ASN A 86 9.95 9.47 -3.52
C ASN A 86 8.86 9.80 -2.49
N GLY A 87 7.73 10.31 -2.99
CA GLY A 87 6.52 10.41 -2.19
C GLY A 87 5.94 9.03 -1.87
N ASN A 88 5.18 8.92 -0.80
CA ASN A 88 4.52 7.69 -0.34
C ASN A 88 3.30 7.26 -1.19
N GLY A 89 2.93 8.02 -2.23
CA GLY A 89 1.68 7.79 -2.96
C GLY A 89 1.55 6.44 -3.68
N SER A 90 2.63 5.70 -3.96
CA SER A 90 2.52 4.30 -4.42
C SER A 90 2.35 3.32 -3.27
N LEU A 91 2.99 3.56 -2.12
CA LEU A 91 2.92 2.71 -0.94
C LEU A 91 1.52 2.70 -0.35
N MET A 92 0.86 3.87 -0.31
CA MET A 92 -0.50 4.01 0.25
C MET A 92 -1.57 3.12 -0.41
N ARG A 93 -1.30 2.65 -1.63
CA ARG A 93 -2.24 1.89 -2.47
C ARG A 93 -1.76 0.50 -2.87
N ILE A 94 -0.69 0.00 -2.24
CA ILE A 94 -0.04 -1.25 -2.66
C ILE A 94 -0.66 -2.50 -2.00
N LEU A 95 -1.37 -2.35 -0.88
CA LEU A 95 -1.97 -3.48 -0.15
C LEU A 95 -2.81 -4.42 -1.05
N PRO A 96 -3.65 -3.95 -2.00
CA PRO A 96 -4.33 -4.82 -2.95
C PRO A 96 -3.42 -5.79 -3.72
N VAL A 97 -2.22 -5.33 -4.10
CA VAL A 97 -1.22 -6.15 -4.78
C VAL A 97 -0.67 -7.20 -3.82
N ALA A 98 -0.41 -6.83 -2.55
CA ALA A 98 0.00 -7.79 -1.53
C ALA A 98 -1.01 -8.91 -1.32
N LEU A 99 -2.32 -8.57 -1.29
CA LEU A 99 -3.39 -9.55 -1.13
C LEU A 99 -3.56 -10.46 -2.35
N ALA A 100 -3.47 -9.90 -3.56
CA ALA A 100 -3.63 -10.66 -4.80
C ALA A 100 -2.47 -11.64 -5.05
N TYR A 101 -1.26 -11.29 -4.60
CA TYR A 101 -0.02 -12.01 -4.90
C TYR A 101 0.65 -12.59 -3.64
N ALA A 102 -0.07 -12.73 -2.53
CA ALA A 102 0.51 -13.08 -1.23
C ALA A 102 1.41 -14.34 -1.28
N ASP A 103 0.99 -15.38 -2.02
CA ASP A 103 1.73 -16.64 -2.18
C ASP A 103 2.54 -16.73 -3.48
N ASP A 104 2.52 -15.68 -4.30
CA ASP A 104 3.12 -15.71 -5.62
C ASP A 104 4.63 -15.39 -5.55
N PRO A 105 5.51 -16.23 -6.12
CA PRO A 105 6.96 -15.97 -6.15
C PRO A 105 7.38 -14.65 -6.82
N SER A 106 6.49 -14.08 -7.64
CA SER A 106 6.66 -12.80 -8.34
C SER A 106 6.20 -11.57 -7.53
N LEU A 107 5.75 -11.73 -6.28
CA LEU A 107 5.24 -10.64 -5.43
C LEU A 107 6.15 -9.39 -5.40
N ILE A 108 7.47 -9.58 -5.31
CA ILE A 108 8.46 -8.49 -5.30
C ILE A 108 8.45 -7.73 -6.62
N ASP A 109 8.46 -8.46 -7.74
CA ASP A 109 8.46 -7.89 -9.09
C ASP A 109 7.15 -7.16 -9.37
N LYS A 110 6.01 -7.76 -8.96
CA LYS A 110 4.68 -7.16 -9.06
C LYS A 110 4.57 -5.89 -8.22
N ALA A 111 4.99 -5.92 -6.95
CA ALA A 111 4.98 -4.72 -6.11
C ALA A 111 5.83 -3.59 -6.72
N ALA A 112 7.00 -3.91 -7.26
CA ALA A 112 7.85 -2.95 -7.93
C ALA A 112 7.23 -2.40 -9.25
N GLU A 113 6.54 -3.24 -10.02
CA GLU A 113 5.81 -2.88 -11.24
C GLU A 113 4.64 -1.93 -10.92
N PHE A 114 3.79 -2.29 -9.96
CA PHE A 114 2.63 -1.48 -9.56
C PHE A 114 3.03 -0.16 -8.89
N SER A 115 4.14 -0.12 -8.15
CA SER A 115 4.72 1.14 -7.70
C SER A 115 5.11 2.03 -8.90
N ALA A 116 5.81 1.44 -9.87
CA ALA A 116 6.37 2.14 -11.02
C ALA A 116 5.33 2.74 -11.98
N LEU A 117 4.05 2.38 -11.84
CA LEU A 117 2.95 3.07 -12.51
C LEU A 117 3.00 4.59 -12.27
N THR A 118 3.31 5.02 -11.04
CA THR A 118 3.45 6.47 -10.73
C THR A 118 4.76 6.85 -10.04
N HIS A 119 5.37 5.94 -9.28
CA HIS A 119 6.61 6.15 -8.54
C HIS A 119 7.60 5.02 -8.90
N ALA A 120 8.42 5.29 -9.92
CA ALA A 120 9.36 4.33 -10.50
C ALA A 120 10.76 4.39 -9.87
N HIS A 121 11.00 5.34 -8.97
CA HIS A 121 12.26 5.43 -8.25
C HIS A 121 12.46 4.21 -7.33
N GLU A 122 13.71 3.77 -7.19
CA GLU A 122 14.08 2.57 -6.43
C GLU A 122 13.52 2.55 -5.01
N ARG A 123 13.63 3.67 -4.27
CA ARG A 123 13.11 3.76 -2.89
C ARG A 123 11.61 3.46 -2.80
N SER A 124 10.81 3.97 -3.74
CA SER A 124 9.36 3.73 -3.75
C SER A 124 9.06 2.26 -4.06
N ARG A 125 9.75 1.69 -5.05
CA ARG A 125 9.59 0.29 -5.47
C ARG A 125 10.03 -0.68 -4.38
N PHE A 126 11.16 -0.42 -3.72
CA PHE A 126 11.67 -1.19 -2.60
C PHE A 126 10.69 -1.17 -1.43
N CYS A 127 10.20 0.01 -1.03
CA CYS A 127 9.25 0.11 0.09
C CYS A 127 7.93 -0.60 -0.20
N CYS A 128 7.42 -0.52 -1.43
CA CYS A 128 6.25 -1.29 -1.86
C CYS A 128 6.49 -2.80 -1.78
N ALA A 129 7.63 -3.29 -2.27
CA ALA A 129 7.99 -4.70 -2.17
C ALA A 129 8.16 -5.17 -0.71
N PHE A 130 8.78 -4.34 0.12
CA PHE A 130 8.96 -4.61 1.55
C PHE A 130 7.61 -4.73 2.25
N TYR A 131 6.73 -3.73 2.07
CA TYR A 131 5.38 -3.75 2.62
C TYR A 131 4.58 -4.98 2.17
N CYS A 132 4.64 -5.31 0.87
CA CYS A 132 3.97 -6.48 0.34
C CYS A 132 4.45 -7.80 0.96
N LEU A 133 5.76 -7.96 1.19
CA LEU A 133 6.32 -9.13 1.87
C LEU A 133 5.88 -9.19 3.34
N VAL A 134 5.88 -8.05 4.05
CA VAL A 134 5.36 -7.98 5.43
C VAL A 134 3.89 -8.40 5.45
N ALA A 135 3.06 -7.81 4.59
CA ALA A 135 1.64 -8.13 4.50
C ALA A 135 1.40 -9.62 4.16
N SER A 136 2.17 -10.18 3.23
CA SER A 136 2.12 -11.61 2.91
C SER A 136 2.45 -12.49 4.12
N ASP A 137 3.51 -12.19 4.85
CA ASP A 137 3.92 -13.00 6.01
C ASP A 137 2.94 -12.84 7.19
N LEU A 138 2.36 -11.65 7.38
CA LEU A 138 1.27 -11.42 8.35
C LEU A 138 0.01 -12.26 8.03
N LEU A 139 -0.35 -12.40 6.75
CA LEU A 139 -1.46 -13.29 6.33
C LEU A 139 -1.20 -14.76 6.69
N HIS A 140 0.06 -15.14 6.90
CA HIS A 140 0.47 -16.47 7.35
C HIS A 140 0.64 -16.58 8.87
N GLY A 141 0.25 -15.55 9.62
CA GLY A 141 0.19 -15.56 11.08
C GLY A 141 1.48 -15.15 11.79
N SER A 142 2.46 -14.61 11.05
CA SER A 142 3.66 -14.04 11.67
C SER A 142 3.34 -12.81 12.51
N SER A 143 4.17 -12.57 13.53
CA SER A 143 4.17 -11.27 14.22
C SER A 143 4.73 -10.17 13.31
N ILE A 144 4.40 -8.91 13.59
CA ILE A 144 4.97 -7.75 12.85
C ILE A 144 6.50 -7.75 12.84
N ARG A 145 7.15 -8.13 13.95
CA ARG A 145 8.61 -8.28 14.03
C ARG A 145 9.12 -9.39 13.13
N GLY A 146 8.45 -10.54 13.14
CA GLY A 146 8.79 -11.69 12.29
C GLY A 146 8.63 -11.37 10.82
N ALA A 147 7.50 -10.78 10.43
CA ALA A 147 7.21 -10.38 9.06
C ALA A 147 8.19 -9.32 8.54
N THR A 148 8.56 -8.35 9.39
CA THR A 148 9.59 -7.35 9.06
C THR A 148 10.96 -7.99 8.88
N ALA A 149 11.32 -8.96 9.72
CA ALA A 149 12.57 -9.70 9.60
C ALA A 149 12.64 -10.52 8.32
N PHE A 150 11.55 -11.22 8.00
CA PHE A 150 11.41 -11.97 6.75
C PHE A 150 11.54 -11.06 5.52
N ALA A 151 10.80 -9.94 5.49
CA ALA A 151 10.87 -9.00 4.37
C ALA A 151 12.28 -8.43 4.17
N TRP A 152 12.96 -8.06 5.26
CA TRP A 152 14.35 -7.61 5.21
C TRP A 152 15.29 -8.69 4.68
N GLU A 153 15.22 -9.91 5.21
CA GLU A 153 16.09 -11.02 4.77
C GLU A 153 15.89 -11.32 3.29
N VAL A 154 14.65 -11.44 2.83
CA VAL A 154 14.34 -11.73 1.43
C VAL A 154 14.87 -10.62 0.52
N LEU A 155 14.65 -9.35 0.85
CA LEU A 155 15.07 -8.24 -0.01
C LEU A 155 16.57 -7.99 0.05
N ASP A 156 17.26 -8.20 1.17
CA ASP A 156 18.72 -8.08 1.23
C ASP A 156 19.43 -9.09 0.30
N HIS A 157 18.80 -10.25 0.06
CA HIS A 157 19.31 -11.27 -0.86
C HIS A 157 18.84 -11.08 -2.31
N ARG A 158 17.59 -10.66 -2.54
CA ARG A 158 16.98 -10.61 -3.88
C ARG A 158 17.04 -9.23 -4.54
N TRP A 159 17.13 -8.15 -3.77
CA TRP A 159 17.13 -6.80 -4.32
C TRP A 159 18.54 -6.36 -4.71
N THR A 160 18.70 -5.87 -5.93
CA THR A 160 19.96 -5.27 -6.37
C THR A 160 19.91 -3.77 -6.16
N PHE A 161 20.61 -3.29 -5.13
CA PHE A 161 20.63 -1.88 -4.80
C PHE A 161 21.47 -1.07 -5.78
N SER A 162 20.96 0.11 -6.19
CA SER A 162 21.82 1.11 -6.83
C SER A 162 22.88 1.62 -5.85
N GLU A 163 23.96 2.17 -6.40
CA GLU A 163 25.08 2.66 -5.61
C GLU A 163 24.62 3.65 -4.53
N GLY A 164 24.92 3.33 -3.27
CA GLY A 164 24.59 4.16 -2.12
C GLY A 164 23.13 4.09 -1.63
N GLU A 165 22.22 3.40 -2.32
CA GLU A 165 20.81 3.32 -1.89
C GLU A 165 20.60 2.41 -0.68
N ARG A 166 21.35 1.30 -0.57
CA ARG A 166 21.19 0.30 0.52
C ARG A 166 21.23 0.93 1.92
N SER A 167 22.12 1.88 2.16
CA SER A 167 22.28 2.51 3.48
C SER A 167 21.04 3.29 3.95
N ARG A 168 20.15 3.70 3.03
CA ARG A 168 18.91 4.41 3.35
C ARG A 168 17.86 3.50 3.98
N PHE A 169 17.94 2.19 3.75
CA PHE A 169 16.98 1.21 4.25
C PHE A 169 17.47 0.49 5.50
N GLU A 170 18.72 0.69 5.91
CA GLU A 170 19.32 0.05 7.09
C GLU A 170 18.53 0.25 8.39
N ALA A 171 17.70 1.28 8.44
CA ALA A 171 16.76 1.56 9.50
C ALA A 171 15.60 0.56 9.60
N LEU A 172 15.17 -0.05 8.48
CA LEU A 172 14.08 -1.04 8.40
C LEU A 172 14.47 -2.41 8.99
N ARG A 173 15.74 -2.60 9.33
CA ARG A 173 16.18 -3.80 10.05
C ARG A 173 15.42 -3.92 11.37
N PRO A 174 14.81 -5.08 11.69
CA PRO A 174 13.98 -5.24 12.89
C PRO A 174 14.69 -4.86 14.19
N ASP A 175 15.98 -5.19 14.31
CA ASP A 175 16.79 -4.88 15.49
C ASP A 175 17.02 -3.38 15.69
N ARG A 176 16.90 -2.59 14.62
CA ARG A 176 17.09 -1.13 14.64
C ARG A 176 15.78 -0.38 14.64
N LEU A 177 14.83 -0.78 13.81
CA LEU A 177 13.55 -0.10 13.67
C LEU A 177 12.82 -0.09 15.01
N PHE A 178 12.62 -1.27 15.60
CA PHE A 178 11.76 -1.41 16.77
C PHE A 178 12.45 -0.98 18.08
N SER A 179 13.76 -0.75 18.08
CA SER A 179 14.50 -0.19 19.20
C SER A 179 14.49 1.34 19.22
N ARG A 180 13.95 2.01 18.20
CA ARG A 180 13.90 3.48 18.14
C ARG A 180 12.86 4.03 19.11
N ASP A 181 13.20 5.19 19.66
CA ASP A 181 12.27 6.07 20.36
C ASP A 181 11.37 6.80 19.36
N GLU A 182 10.21 7.24 19.80
CA GLU A 182 9.19 7.91 18.98
C GLU A 182 9.72 9.16 18.27
N ASP A 183 10.54 9.97 18.97
CA ASP A 183 11.17 11.18 18.42
C ASP A 183 12.08 10.91 17.20
N ALA A 184 12.47 9.66 16.98
CA ALA A 184 13.29 9.23 15.85
C ALA A 184 12.47 8.64 14.69
N ILE A 185 11.14 8.61 14.80
CA ILE A 185 10.21 8.13 13.77
C ILE A 185 9.64 9.33 13.02
N GLY A 186 10.04 9.47 11.75
CA GLY A 186 9.44 10.44 10.84
C GLY A 186 8.12 9.93 10.26
N SER A 187 7.17 10.83 10.04
CA SER A 187 5.89 10.56 9.38
C SER A 187 5.61 11.56 8.26
N SER A 188 6.65 12.03 7.57
CA SER A 188 6.49 12.92 6.43
C SER A 188 5.95 12.19 5.19
N GLY A 189 5.71 12.96 4.12
CA GLY A 189 5.31 12.42 2.82
C GLY A 189 6.38 11.57 2.10
N HIS A 190 7.53 11.32 2.73
CA HIS A 190 8.59 10.49 2.15
C HIS A 190 8.34 8.99 2.40
N VAL A 191 8.41 8.20 1.33
CA VAL A 191 8.02 6.78 1.34
C VAL A 191 8.72 5.90 2.39
N ILE A 192 10.00 6.16 2.68
CA ILE A 192 10.75 5.39 3.69
C ILE A 192 10.24 5.70 5.09
N GLU A 193 9.97 6.97 5.39
CA GLU A 193 9.50 7.40 6.71
C GLU A 193 8.10 6.84 6.99
N THR A 194 7.19 6.95 6.01
CA THR A 194 5.85 6.34 6.11
C THR A 194 5.93 4.83 6.36
N LEU A 195 6.81 4.10 5.67
CA LEU A 195 6.98 2.66 5.89
C LEU A 195 7.51 2.37 7.31
N GLU A 196 8.57 3.06 7.74
CA GLU A 196 9.16 2.91 9.07
C GLU A 196 8.12 3.18 10.17
N ALA A 197 7.39 4.30 10.08
CA ALA A 197 6.34 4.66 11.01
C ALA A 197 5.24 3.59 11.06
N SER A 198 4.77 3.12 9.91
CA SER A 198 3.69 2.13 9.82
C SER A 198 4.05 0.79 10.49
N LEU A 199 5.30 0.34 10.34
CA LEU A 199 5.80 -0.87 10.98
C LEU A 199 5.99 -0.64 12.48
N TRP A 200 6.60 0.47 12.86
CA TRP A 200 6.92 0.80 14.25
C TRP A 200 5.65 0.93 15.11
N VAL A 201 4.60 1.62 14.64
CA VAL A 201 3.35 1.75 15.42
C VAL A 201 2.63 0.41 15.63
N ASN A 202 2.69 -0.48 14.63
CA ASN A 202 2.09 -1.82 14.72
C ASN A 202 2.88 -2.76 15.65
N ASP A 203 4.15 -2.47 15.94
CA ASP A 203 4.93 -3.19 16.96
C ASP A 203 4.63 -2.72 18.39
N ARG A 204 4.11 -1.50 18.57
CA ARG A 204 3.89 -0.92 19.90
C ARG A 204 2.50 -1.13 20.46
N HIS A 205 1.58 -1.63 19.64
CA HIS A 205 0.16 -1.70 19.99
C HIS A 205 -0.44 -3.04 19.61
N ASP A 206 -1.20 -3.61 20.54
CA ASP A 206 -1.88 -4.91 20.37
C ASP A 206 -3.33 -4.75 19.88
N ARG A 207 -3.77 -3.52 19.58
CA ARG A 207 -5.13 -3.21 19.13
C ARG A 207 -5.10 -2.28 17.93
N TYR A 208 -5.95 -2.60 16.94
CA TYR A 208 -6.12 -1.82 15.71
C TYR A 208 -6.28 -0.32 15.99
N ALA A 209 -7.21 0.01 16.89
CA ALA A 209 -7.52 1.40 17.21
C ALA A 209 -6.31 2.17 17.76
N GLU A 210 -5.48 1.52 18.57
CA GLU A 210 -4.29 2.14 19.14
C GLU A 210 -3.20 2.35 18.09
N ALA A 211 -2.95 1.33 17.25
CA ALA A 211 -1.98 1.44 16.17
C ALA A 211 -2.33 2.56 15.19
N VAL A 212 -3.60 2.62 14.75
CA VAL A 212 -4.06 3.63 13.79
C VAL A 212 -4.11 5.03 14.41
N LEU A 213 -4.62 5.18 15.64
CA LEU A 213 -4.60 6.48 16.32
C LEU A 213 -3.17 6.95 16.58
N HIS A 214 -2.24 6.05 16.91
CA HIS A 214 -0.85 6.42 17.08
C HIS A 214 -0.24 6.91 15.76
N ALA A 215 -0.49 6.21 14.66
CA ALA A 215 -0.06 6.62 13.32
C ALA A 215 -0.55 8.04 12.96
N VAL A 216 -1.82 8.36 13.28
CA VAL A 216 -2.36 9.72 13.09
C VAL A 216 -1.65 10.74 14.00
N ASN A 217 -1.37 10.38 15.25
CA ASN A 217 -0.79 11.29 16.24
C ASN A 217 0.71 11.55 16.05
N LEU A 218 1.41 10.77 15.22
CA LEU A 218 2.79 11.09 14.80
C LEU A 218 2.86 12.43 14.04
N GLY A 219 1.76 12.84 13.39
CA GLY A 219 1.67 14.13 12.71
C GLY A 219 2.22 14.12 11.29
N ASP A 220 2.44 15.33 10.74
CA ASP A 220 2.89 15.58 9.37
C ASP A 220 1.95 14.95 8.31
N ASP A 221 2.37 13.89 7.60
CA ASP A 221 1.51 13.16 6.66
C ASP A 221 0.68 12.10 7.39
N THR A 222 -0.27 12.59 8.18
CA THR A 222 -1.14 11.77 9.03
C THR A 222 -2.04 10.82 8.24
N ASP A 223 -2.47 11.22 7.05
CA ASP A 223 -3.42 10.45 6.23
C ASP A 223 -2.73 9.20 5.70
N THR A 224 -1.60 9.38 5.03
CA THR A 224 -0.88 8.25 4.42
C THR A 224 -0.28 7.33 5.46
N THR A 225 0.29 7.89 6.54
CA THR A 225 0.89 7.09 7.62
C THR A 225 -0.18 6.21 8.29
N ALA A 226 -1.37 6.76 8.54
CA ALA A 226 -2.49 5.99 9.10
C ALA A 226 -3.06 4.97 8.11
N CYS A 227 -3.13 5.28 6.81
CA CYS A 227 -3.57 4.33 5.79
C CYS A 227 -2.66 3.09 5.72
N VAL A 228 -1.35 3.32 5.60
CA VAL A 228 -0.34 2.24 5.49
C VAL A 228 -0.30 1.41 6.78
N ALA A 229 -0.31 2.07 7.95
CA ALA A 229 -0.35 1.40 9.25
C ALA A 229 -1.64 0.61 9.46
N GLY A 230 -2.78 1.20 9.10
CA GLY A 230 -4.11 0.60 9.22
C GLY A 230 -4.29 -0.62 8.32
N GLY A 231 -3.67 -0.63 7.15
CA GLY A 231 -3.60 -1.80 6.29
C GLY A 231 -2.94 -3.00 6.99
N LEU A 232 -1.77 -2.80 7.62
CA LEU A 232 -1.09 -3.86 8.38
C LEU A 232 -1.86 -4.25 9.64
N ALA A 233 -2.39 -3.27 10.38
CA ALA A 233 -3.20 -3.51 11.57
C ALA A 233 -4.45 -4.35 11.23
N GLY A 234 -5.06 -4.13 10.06
CA GLY A 234 -6.18 -4.92 9.58
C GLY A 234 -5.81 -6.39 9.35
N LEU A 235 -4.59 -6.67 8.87
CA LEU A 235 -4.09 -8.04 8.72
C LEU A 235 -3.79 -8.70 10.07
N ILE A 236 -3.30 -7.93 11.05
CA ILE A 236 -2.94 -8.43 12.39
C ILE A 236 -4.18 -8.74 13.23
N HIS A 237 -5.17 -7.84 13.23
CA HIS A 237 -6.32 -7.90 14.15
C HIS A 237 -7.60 -8.42 13.49
N GLY A 238 -7.62 -8.53 12.16
CA GLY A 238 -8.80 -8.90 11.39
C GLY A 238 -9.91 -7.83 11.44
N GLU A 239 -10.97 -8.08 10.68
CA GLU A 239 -12.12 -7.17 10.57
C GLU A 239 -12.79 -6.90 11.93
N SER A 240 -12.90 -7.92 12.79
CA SER A 240 -13.46 -7.81 14.14
C SER A 240 -12.62 -6.98 15.10
N GLY A 241 -11.36 -6.68 14.75
CA GLY A 241 -10.48 -5.81 15.52
C GLY A 241 -10.74 -4.31 15.28
N ILE A 242 -11.46 -3.97 14.21
CA ILE A 242 -11.75 -2.57 13.85
C ILE A 242 -12.97 -2.08 14.66
N PRO A 243 -12.89 -0.92 15.33
CA PRO A 243 -14.03 -0.37 16.07
C PRO A 243 -15.28 -0.22 15.20
N ASP A 244 -16.42 -0.73 15.69
CA ASP A 244 -17.70 -0.70 14.97
C ASP A 244 -18.11 0.75 14.61
N GLU A 245 -17.93 1.69 15.54
CA GLU A 245 -18.23 3.10 15.33
C GLU A 245 -17.44 3.72 14.16
N TRP A 246 -16.20 3.30 13.93
CA TRP A 246 -15.40 3.81 12.82
C TRP A 246 -15.86 3.22 11.50
N ARG A 247 -16.20 1.93 11.50
CA ARG A 247 -16.75 1.25 10.32
C ARG A 247 -18.10 1.84 9.93
N GLU A 248 -19.00 2.03 10.89
CA GLU A 248 -20.32 2.64 10.69
C GLU A 248 -20.23 4.08 10.22
N GLY A 249 -19.24 4.84 10.68
CA GLY A 249 -18.98 6.20 10.25
C GLY A 249 -18.40 6.33 8.84
N LEU A 250 -17.89 5.25 8.24
CA LEU A 250 -17.14 5.30 6.97
C LEU A 250 -18.06 5.59 5.77
N VAL A 251 -17.76 6.65 5.02
CA VAL A 251 -18.47 6.98 3.78
C VAL A 251 -18.30 5.83 2.79
N LYS A 252 -19.40 5.41 2.14
CA LYS A 252 -19.42 4.29 1.19
C LYS A 252 -18.91 2.95 1.75
N ARG A 253 -19.03 2.73 3.06
CA ARG A 253 -18.70 1.46 3.75
C ARG A 253 -19.08 0.21 2.93
N THR A 254 -20.33 0.08 2.51
CA THR A 254 -20.81 -1.11 1.78
C THR A 254 -20.13 -1.32 0.42
N GLU A 255 -19.68 -0.24 -0.24
CA GLU A 255 -18.89 -0.36 -1.47
C GLU A 255 -17.49 -0.89 -1.15
N ILE A 256 -16.85 -0.34 -0.11
CA ILE A 256 -15.52 -0.75 0.35
C ILE A 256 -15.52 -2.23 0.78
N GLU A 257 -16.50 -2.64 1.58
CA GLU A 257 -16.65 -4.04 2.04
C GLU A 257 -16.79 -5.00 0.85
N ARG A 258 -17.62 -4.66 -0.14
CA ARG A 258 -17.78 -5.48 -1.36
C ARG A 258 -16.49 -5.61 -2.16
N VAL A 259 -15.72 -4.52 -2.24
CA VAL A 259 -14.44 -4.51 -2.96
C VAL A 259 -13.38 -5.31 -2.18
N ALA A 260 -13.39 -5.23 -0.84
CA ALA A 260 -12.56 -6.05 0.03
C ALA A 260 -12.83 -7.56 -0.15
N ASP A 261 -14.10 -7.97 -0.20
CA ASP A 261 -14.49 -9.36 -0.49
C ASP A 261 -13.97 -9.83 -1.85
N SER A 262 -14.00 -8.93 -2.84
CA SER A 262 -13.58 -9.25 -4.21
C SER A 262 -12.06 -9.46 -4.32
N VAL A 263 -11.25 -8.67 -3.61
CA VAL A 263 -9.79 -8.86 -3.60
C VAL A 263 -9.38 -10.08 -2.77
N ALA A 264 -10.08 -10.37 -1.67
CA ALA A 264 -9.87 -11.61 -0.91
C ALA A 264 -10.14 -12.85 -1.78
N ALA A 265 -11.24 -12.85 -2.54
CA ALA A 265 -11.57 -13.92 -3.48
C ALA A 265 -10.55 -14.04 -4.64
N LEU A 266 -9.93 -12.94 -5.05
CA LEU A 266 -8.83 -12.95 -6.03
C LEU A 266 -7.59 -13.63 -5.45
N GLY A 267 -7.15 -13.24 -4.25
CA GLY A 267 -6.02 -13.87 -3.58
C GLY A 267 -6.21 -15.38 -3.38
N ASP A 268 -7.40 -15.80 -2.95
CA ASP A 268 -7.77 -17.22 -2.82
C ASP A 268 -7.65 -17.99 -4.15
N ARG A 269 -8.06 -17.37 -5.26
CA ARG A 269 -8.00 -17.97 -6.59
C ARG A 269 -6.55 -18.12 -7.05
N GLU A 270 -5.72 -17.08 -6.89
CA GLU A 270 -4.30 -17.16 -7.28
C GLU A 270 -3.55 -18.17 -6.41
N ARG A 271 -3.82 -18.22 -5.10
CA ARG A 271 -3.26 -19.26 -4.21
C ARG A 271 -3.60 -20.68 -4.69
N ARG A 272 -4.87 -20.93 -5.04
CA ARG A 272 -5.30 -22.24 -5.57
C ARG A 272 -4.64 -22.58 -6.90
N ARG A 273 -4.35 -21.60 -7.75
CA ARG A 273 -3.66 -21.78 -9.04
C ARG A 273 -2.21 -22.23 -8.85
N LEU A 274 -1.56 -21.76 -7.79
CA LEU A 274 -0.17 -22.09 -7.45
C LEU A 274 -0.03 -23.46 -6.77
N MET A 275 -1.10 -24.00 -6.19
CA MET A 275 -1.09 -25.36 -5.65
C MET A 275 -0.96 -26.38 -6.80
N PRO A 276 0.00 -27.31 -6.74
CA PRO A 276 0.06 -28.40 -7.72
C PRO A 276 -1.27 -29.16 -7.67
N ALA A 277 -1.88 -29.40 -8.84
CA ALA A 277 -3.07 -30.23 -8.92
C ALA A 277 -2.79 -31.54 -8.19
N SER A 278 -3.47 -31.77 -7.06
CA SER A 278 -3.34 -33.00 -6.31
C SER A 278 -3.58 -34.15 -7.29
N PHE A 279 -2.54 -34.94 -7.53
CA PHE A 279 -2.64 -36.17 -8.32
C PHE A 279 -3.69 -37.05 -7.63
N GLY A 280 -4.90 -37.04 -8.17
CA GLY A 280 -5.92 -38.00 -7.81
C GLY A 280 -5.43 -39.37 -8.24
N CYS A 281 -5.21 -40.24 -7.25
CA CYS A 281 -5.16 -41.69 -7.41
C CYS A 281 -6.24 -42.24 -6.48
#